data_AF-A0A4Q6XQD6-F1
#
_entry.id   AF-A0A4Q6XQD6-F1
#
_cell.length_a   1.000
_cell.length_b   1.000
_cell.length_c   1.000
_cell.angle_alpha   90.00
_cell.angle_beta   90.00
_cell.angle_gamma   90.00
#
_symmetry.space_group_name_H-M   'P 1'
#
loop_
_entity.id
_entity.type
_entity.pdbx_description
1 polymer ?
#
loop_
_entity_poly.entity_id
_entity_poly.type
_entity_poly.pdbx_seq_one_letter_code
_entity_poly.pdbx_strand_id
1 'polypeptide(L)'
;MLKILSSFLLFCSVVHVTAQTTETSTQDDIKRIKDFIADIADEALRPDIILSRHVLLEQTETDEEYDYLEASIEEIRINLQPKNLDEITYIPFQALSRRETRDIDPEGKPTDKIYFLHYRKRQMLAVYIAQDKIASFTLVSKGDKAHFVTY
;
A
#
# COMPACT_ATOMS: atom_id res chain seq x y z
N MET A 1 50.40 29.17 -40.63
CA MET A 1 49.70 27.92 -40.22
C MET A 1 49.38 28.02 -38.73
N LEU A 2 48.10 28.10 -38.35
CA LEU A 2 47.60 27.47 -37.11
C LEU A 2 46.07 27.37 -37.21
N LYS A 3 45.57 26.14 -37.34
CA LYS A 3 44.15 25.79 -37.33
C LYS A 3 43.69 25.77 -35.87
N ILE A 4 42.72 26.59 -35.49
CA ILE A 4 42.04 26.47 -34.19
C ILE A 4 40.67 25.84 -34.48
N LEU A 5 40.60 24.54 -34.24
CA LEU A 5 39.41 23.70 -34.35
C LEU A 5 38.61 23.88 -33.04
N SER A 6 37.52 24.64 -33.09
CA SER A 6 36.62 24.79 -31.94
C SER A 6 35.58 23.66 -31.98
N SER A 7 35.85 22.58 -31.24
CA SER A 7 34.87 21.53 -30.97
C SER A 7 33.80 22.07 -30.01
N PHE A 8 32.57 22.15 -30.50
CA PHE A 8 31.39 22.45 -29.70
C PHE A 8 30.98 21.16 -28.94
N LEU A 9 31.35 21.07 -27.66
CA LEU A 9 30.90 20.00 -26.77
C LEU A 9 29.46 20.27 -26.34
N LEU A 10 28.53 19.64 -27.04
CA LEU A 10 27.11 19.54 -26.69
C LEU A 10 27.00 18.59 -25.49
N PHE A 11 27.05 19.13 -24.27
CA PHE A 11 26.72 18.37 -23.06
C PHE A 11 25.20 18.15 -23.02
N CYS A 12 24.77 16.94 -23.38
CA CYS A 12 23.44 16.44 -23.09
C CYS A 12 23.25 16.38 -21.56
N SER A 13 22.55 17.36 -20.98
CA SER A 13 21.97 17.22 -19.66
C SER A 13 20.76 16.29 -19.76
N VAL A 14 21.00 15.00 -19.59
CA VAL A 14 19.95 14.00 -19.34
C VAL A 14 19.42 14.27 -17.93
N VAL A 15 18.22 14.84 -17.86
CA VAL A 15 17.54 15.14 -16.61
C VAL A 15 17.04 13.82 -16.00
N HIS A 16 17.70 13.37 -14.94
CA HIS A 16 17.25 12.25 -14.09
C HIS A 16 16.06 12.71 -13.21
N VAL A 17 14.82 12.69 -13.74
CA VAL A 17 13.60 13.11 -13.01
C VAL A 17 12.74 11.93 -12.49
N THR A 18 13.16 10.69 -12.70
CA THR A 18 12.31 9.52 -12.40
C THR A 18 12.39 9.00 -10.96
N ALA A 19 13.49 9.22 -10.23
CA ALA A 19 13.66 8.64 -8.89
C ALA A 19 12.93 9.42 -7.77
N GLN A 20 12.98 10.76 -7.82
CA GLN A 20 12.44 11.62 -6.75
C GLN A 20 10.90 11.57 -6.67
N THR A 21 10.22 11.44 -7.81
CA THR A 21 8.76 11.37 -7.88
C THR A 21 8.22 10.06 -7.30
N THR A 22 8.90 8.94 -7.53
CA THR A 22 8.49 7.63 -7.00
C THR A 22 8.66 7.55 -5.49
N GLU A 23 9.79 8.02 -4.95
CA GLU A 23 10.03 8.02 -3.50
C GLU A 23 9.00 8.86 -2.75
N THR A 24 8.64 10.03 -3.30
CA THR A 24 7.60 10.90 -2.72
C THR A 24 6.24 10.19 -2.71
N SER A 25 5.84 9.59 -3.83
CA SER A 25 4.56 8.86 -3.90
C SER A 25 4.50 7.68 -2.93
N THR A 26 5.61 6.94 -2.74
CA THR A 26 5.67 5.83 -1.78
C THR A 26 5.52 6.31 -0.34
N GLN A 27 6.13 7.44 0.01
CA GLN A 27 6.00 8.03 1.35
C GLN A 27 4.57 8.48 1.63
N ASP A 28 3.91 9.10 0.65
CA ASP A 28 2.51 9.53 0.76
C ASP A 28 1.58 8.32 0.93
N ASP A 29 1.76 7.27 0.13
CA ASP A 29 0.99 6.03 0.26
C ASP A 29 1.19 5.39 1.65
N ILE A 30 2.44 5.29 2.12
CA ILE A 30 2.74 4.75 3.46
C ILE A 30 2.08 5.59 4.56
N LYS A 31 2.07 6.92 4.41
CA LYS A 31 1.40 7.81 5.36
C LYS A 31 -0.10 7.52 5.40
N ARG A 32 -0.75 7.35 4.25
CA ARG A 32 -2.17 6.98 4.17
C ARG A 32 -2.46 5.68 4.90
N ILE A 33 -1.62 4.66 4.69
CA ILE A 33 -1.81 3.37 5.34
C ILE A 33 -1.58 3.47 6.85
N LYS A 34 -0.62 4.29 7.31
CA LYS A 34 -0.44 4.58 8.74
C LYS A 34 -1.67 5.24 9.36
N ASP A 35 -2.21 6.25 8.70
CA ASP A 35 -3.42 6.96 9.16
C ASP A 35 -4.62 5.99 9.23
N PHE A 36 -4.76 5.09 8.25
CA PHE A 36 -5.77 4.03 8.25
C PHE A 36 -5.61 3.05 9.44
N ILE A 37 -4.39 2.53 9.66
CA ILE A 37 -4.12 1.59 10.76
C ILE A 37 -4.30 2.25 12.14
N ALA A 38 -3.93 3.52 12.28
CA ALA A 38 -4.14 4.28 13.51
C ALA A 38 -5.63 4.41 13.84
N ASP A 39 -6.46 4.73 12.84
CA ASP A 39 -7.91 4.84 13.04
C ASP A 39 -8.56 3.47 13.31
N ILE A 40 -8.08 2.38 12.69
CA ILE A 40 -8.57 1.01 13.03
C ILE A 40 -8.24 0.65 14.48
N ALA A 41 -7.05 1.02 14.96
CA ALA A 41 -6.60 0.71 16.31
C ALA A 41 -7.30 1.54 17.40
N ASP A 42 -8.01 2.62 17.04
CA ASP A 42 -8.87 3.37 17.96
C ASP A 42 -10.20 2.64 18.14
N GLU A 43 -10.37 2.02 19.31
CA GLU A 43 -11.60 1.30 19.69
C GLU A 43 -12.84 2.20 19.80
N ALA A 44 -12.66 3.54 19.89
CA ALA A 44 -13.77 4.48 19.91
C ALA A 44 -14.31 4.83 18.51
N LEU A 45 -13.53 4.59 17.45
CA LEU A 45 -13.97 4.86 16.08
C LEU A 45 -14.79 3.69 15.54
N ARG A 46 -15.96 3.98 14.97
CA ARG A 46 -16.81 2.95 14.36
C ARG A 46 -16.28 2.55 12.97
N PRO A 47 -16.45 1.28 12.55
CA PRO A 47 -16.01 0.80 11.24
C PRO A 47 -16.52 1.63 10.06
N ASP A 48 -17.80 2.01 10.02
CA ASP A 48 -18.40 2.86 8.99
C ASP A 48 -17.64 4.17 8.78
N ILE A 49 -17.23 4.82 9.89
CA ILE A 49 -16.45 6.05 9.86
C ILE A 49 -15.07 5.80 9.23
N ILE A 50 -14.40 4.70 9.61
CA ILE A 50 -13.08 4.32 9.08
C ILE A 50 -13.18 4.06 7.58
N LEU A 51 -14.17 3.28 7.15
CA LEU A 51 -14.43 2.98 5.74
C LEU A 51 -14.64 4.28 4.94
N SER A 52 -15.52 5.16 5.40
CA SER A 52 -15.81 6.42 4.70
C SER A 52 -14.58 7.33 4.52
N ARG A 53 -13.69 7.34 5.52
CA ARG A 53 -12.51 8.20 5.55
C ARG A 53 -11.39 7.69 4.65
N HIS A 54 -11.11 6.38 4.72
CA HIS A 54 -9.89 5.81 4.14
C HIS A 54 -10.12 4.98 2.89
N VAL A 55 -11.28 4.35 2.77
CA VAL A 55 -11.53 3.35 1.74
C VAL A 55 -12.16 4.02 0.51
N LEU A 56 -11.69 3.60 -0.66
CA LEU A 56 -12.32 3.88 -1.94
C LEU A 56 -13.43 2.84 -2.11
N LEU A 57 -14.67 3.32 -2.11
CA LEU A 57 -15.85 2.51 -2.35
C LEU A 57 -16.38 2.97 -3.70
N GLU A 58 -16.01 2.29 -4.78
CA GLU A 58 -16.51 2.63 -6.11
C GLU A 58 -17.83 1.91 -6.39
N GLN A 59 -18.01 0.70 -5.84
CA GLN A 59 -19.12 -0.19 -6.17
C GLN A 59 -19.42 -1.15 -5.00
N THR A 60 -19.85 -0.64 -3.84
CA THR A 60 -20.66 -1.49 -2.95
C THR A 60 -22.06 -1.51 -3.52
N GLU A 61 -22.38 -2.55 -4.28
CA GLU A 61 -23.67 -2.70 -4.95
C GLU A 61 -24.78 -3.08 -3.95
N THR A 62 -24.39 -3.53 -2.75
CA THR A 62 -25.31 -4.02 -1.71
C THR A 62 -24.90 -3.62 -0.30
N ASP A 63 -25.89 -3.56 0.61
CA ASP A 63 -25.67 -3.42 2.05
C ASP A 63 -24.84 -4.59 2.63
N GLU A 64 -24.94 -5.78 2.03
CA GLU A 64 -24.21 -6.99 2.46
C GLU A 64 -22.69 -6.82 2.29
N GLU A 65 -22.24 -6.26 1.17
CA GLU A 65 -20.82 -5.97 0.91
C GLU A 65 -20.26 -4.95 1.90
N TYR A 66 -21.07 -3.95 2.27
CA TYR A 66 -20.70 -2.96 3.27
C TYR A 66 -20.56 -3.59 4.66
N ASP A 67 -21.51 -4.46 5.04
CA ASP A 67 -21.44 -5.22 6.29
C ASP A 67 -20.19 -6.13 6.35
N TYR A 68 -19.83 -6.78 5.24
CA TYR A 68 -18.57 -7.56 5.15
C TYR A 68 -17.33 -6.69 5.34
N LEU A 69 -17.33 -5.47 4.80
CA LEU A 69 -16.22 -4.52 4.98
C LEU A 69 -16.11 -4.05 6.43
N GLU A 70 -17.23 -3.75 7.09
CA GLU A 70 -17.22 -3.40 8.51
C GLU A 70 -16.68 -4.56 9.37
N ALA A 71 -17.12 -5.78 9.11
CA ALA A 71 -16.62 -6.98 9.78
C ALA A 71 -15.12 -7.18 9.56
N SER A 72 -14.63 -6.90 8.34
CA SER A 72 -13.20 -6.99 8.01
C SER A 72 -12.38 -5.95 8.78
N ILE A 73 -12.90 -4.73 8.97
CA ILE A 73 -12.25 -3.71 9.81
C ILE A 73 -12.16 -4.18 11.27
N GLU A 74 -13.23 -4.77 11.81
CA GLU A 74 -13.21 -5.32 13.17
C GLU A 74 -12.23 -6.48 13.31
N GLU A 75 -12.11 -7.35 12.31
CA GLU A 75 -11.14 -8.45 12.34
C GLU A 75 -9.69 -7.90 12.37
N ILE A 76 -9.41 -6.88 11.57
CA ILE A 76 -8.09 -6.21 11.57
C ILE A 76 -7.84 -5.55 12.93
N ARG A 77 -8.84 -4.89 13.52
CA ARG A 77 -8.74 -4.29 14.86
C ARG A 77 -8.36 -5.33 15.90
N ILE A 78 -9.06 -6.45 15.96
CA ILE A 78 -8.74 -7.56 16.87
C ILE A 78 -7.31 -8.07 16.63
N ASN A 79 -6.86 -8.13 15.37
CA ASN A 79 -5.49 -8.50 15.06
C ASN A 79 -4.47 -7.46 15.57
N LEU A 80 -4.80 -6.17 15.54
CA LEU A 80 -3.94 -5.07 15.95
C LEU A 80 -3.84 -4.90 17.47
N GLN A 81 -4.90 -5.17 18.23
CA GLN A 81 -4.95 -5.00 19.70
C GLN A 81 -3.70 -5.49 20.47
N PRO A 82 -3.15 -6.71 20.23
CA PRO A 82 -1.98 -7.18 20.97
C PRO A 82 -0.64 -6.67 20.42
N LYS A 83 -0.63 -5.78 19.42
CA LYS A 83 0.58 -5.35 18.71
C LYS A 83 0.96 -3.92 19.08
N ASN A 84 2.26 -3.68 19.16
CA ASN A 84 2.77 -2.32 19.16
C ASN A 84 2.77 -1.78 17.71
N LEU A 85 2.01 -0.73 17.44
CA LEU A 85 1.90 -0.15 16.09
C LEU A 85 3.25 0.40 15.58
N ASP A 86 4.12 0.86 16.47
CA ASP A 86 5.46 1.36 16.11
C ASP A 86 6.39 0.24 15.58
N GLU A 87 6.08 -1.02 15.88
CA GLU A 87 6.82 -2.19 15.37
C GLU A 87 6.27 -2.68 14.01
N ILE A 88 5.22 -2.05 13.46
CA ILE A 88 4.68 -2.40 12.14
C ILE A 88 5.57 -1.80 11.06
N THR A 89 6.08 -2.66 10.18
CA THR A 89 6.84 -2.24 9.00
C THR A 89 5.96 -2.27 7.75
N TYR A 90 6.05 -1.23 6.92
CA TYR A 90 5.26 -1.04 5.71
C TYR A 90 6.19 -1.27 4.51
N ILE A 91 6.01 -2.39 3.81
CA ILE A 91 6.93 -2.85 2.78
C ILE A 91 6.23 -2.75 1.42
N PRO A 92 6.72 -1.92 0.47
CA PRO A 92 6.18 -1.92 -0.88
C PRO A 92 6.47 -3.26 -1.57
N PHE A 93 5.58 -3.70 -2.47
CA PHE A 93 5.73 -4.97 -3.20
C PHE A 93 7.11 -5.11 -3.85
N GLN A 94 7.67 -4.03 -4.39
CA GLN A 94 8.97 -4.00 -5.08
C GLN A 94 10.16 -4.30 -4.15
N ALA A 95 9.98 -4.11 -2.85
CA ALA A 95 11.00 -4.38 -1.85
C ALA A 95 10.94 -5.82 -1.31
N LEU A 96 9.90 -6.60 -1.64
CA LEU A 96 9.81 -8.00 -1.25
C LEU A 96 10.80 -8.87 -2.04
N SER A 97 11.29 -9.93 -1.39
CA SER A 97 12.12 -10.92 -2.08
C SER A 97 11.30 -11.77 -3.05
N ARG A 98 11.96 -12.33 -4.07
CA ARG A 98 11.32 -13.27 -5.02
C ARG A 98 10.63 -14.46 -4.34
N ARG A 99 11.12 -14.86 -3.16
CA ARG A 99 10.52 -15.95 -2.38
C ARG A 99 9.19 -15.52 -1.79
N GLU A 100 9.09 -14.28 -1.32
CA GLU A 100 7.87 -13.72 -0.73
C GLU A 100 6.84 -13.39 -1.79
N THR A 101 7.27 -12.90 -2.96
CA THR A 101 6.36 -12.55 -4.07
C THR A 101 5.85 -13.75 -4.86
N ARG A 102 6.44 -14.95 -4.71
CA ARG A 102 6.11 -16.12 -5.55
C ARG A 102 4.64 -16.53 -5.43
N ASP A 103 4.12 -16.45 -4.21
CA ASP A 103 2.78 -16.95 -3.89
C ASP A 103 1.77 -15.79 -3.79
N ILE A 104 2.16 -14.56 -4.17
CA ILE A 104 1.27 -13.39 -4.21
C ILE A 104 0.70 -13.24 -5.61
N ASP A 105 -0.63 -13.13 -5.70
CA ASP A 105 -1.33 -12.78 -6.94
C ASP A 105 -1.78 -11.30 -6.88
N PRO A 106 -1.21 -10.40 -7.69
CA PRO A 106 -1.66 -9.01 -7.74
C PRO A 106 -3.05 -8.83 -8.35
N GLU A 107 -3.67 -9.87 -8.92
CA GLU A 107 -5.01 -9.81 -9.54
C GLU A 107 -5.10 -8.71 -10.61
N GLY A 108 -4.04 -8.54 -11.40
CA GLY A 108 -3.94 -7.51 -12.44
C GLY A 108 -3.72 -6.08 -11.95
N LYS A 109 -3.56 -5.85 -10.63
CA LYS A 109 -3.36 -4.52 -10.06
C LYS A 109 -1.91 -4.03 -10.18
N PRO A 110 -1.67 -2.70 -10.30
CA PRO A 110 -0.33 -2.12 -10.30
C PRO A 110 0.41 -2.45 -9.00
N THR A 111 1.53 -3.18 -9.11
CA THR A 111 2.26 -3.64 -7.93
C THR A 111 2.92 -2.49 -7.18
N ASP A 112 3.22 -1.37 -7.83
CA ASP A 112 3.80 -0.15 -7.25
C ASP A 112 2.85 0.59 -6.32
N LYS A 113 1.61 0.10 -6.23
CA LYS A 113 0.58 0.54 -5.29
C LYS A 113 0.16 -0.53 -4.29
N ILE A 114 0.92 -1.63 -4.20
CA ILE A 114 0.69 -2.71 -3.25
C ILE A 114 1.71 -2.66 -2.11
N TYR A 115 1.22 -2.79 -0.89
CA TYR A 115 1.99 -2.70 0.34
C TYR A 115 1.66 -3.86 1.28
N PHE A 116 2.68 -4.34 1.99
CA PHE A 116 2.57 -5.41 2.96
C PHE A 116 2.98 -4.91 4.33
N LEU A 117 2.12 -5.13 5.31
CA LEU A 117 2.37 -4.78 6.69
C LEU A 117 2.87 -6.00 7.41
N HIS A 118 4.02 -5.86 8.07
CA HIS A 118 4.62 -6.92 8.84
C HIS A 118 4.74 -6.48 10.31
N TYR A 119 4.43 -7.40 11.21
CA TYR A 119 4.72 -7.28 12.63
C TYR A 119 5.71 -8.37 13.02
N ARG A 120 6.89 -7.99 13.52
CA ARG A 120 7.97 -8.92 13.91
C ARG A 120 8.28 -9.97 12.83
N LYS A 121 8.50 -9.50 11.60
CA LYS A 121 8.81 -10.33 10.39
C LYS A 121 7.66 -11.22 9.90
N ARG A 122 6.46 -11.12 10.45
CA ARG A 122 5.28 -11.83 9.95
C ARG A 122 4.38 -10.85 9.22
N GLN A 123 4.09 -11.14 7.95
CA GLN A 123 3.07 -10.44 7.18
C GLN A 123 1.71 -10.63 7.88
N MET A 124 0.96 -9.54 8.00
CA MET A 124 -0.35 -9.53 8.66
C MET A 124 -1.45 -8.93 7.80
N LEU A 125 -1.13 -7.94 6.97
CA LEU A 125 -2.08 -7.26 6.11
C LEU A 125 -1.41 -6.96 4.78
N ALA A 126 -2.16 -7.08 3.70
CA ALA A 126 -1.81 -6.54 2.40
C ALA A 126 -2.80 -5.45 2.01
N VAL A 127 -2.32 -4.37 1.41
CA VAL A 127 -3.09 -3.17 1.08
C VAL A 127 -2.77 -2.73 -0.34
N TYR A 128 -3.80 -2.36 -1.09
CA TYR A 128 -3.69 -1.73 -2.40
C TYR A 128 -4.25 -0.31 -2.38
N ILE A 129 -3.52 0.63 -2.97
CA ILE A 129 -3.90 2.04 -3.07
C ILE A 129 -4.38 2.34 -4.49
N ALA A 130 -5.56 2.97 -4.61
CA ALA A 130 -5.99 3.60 -5.85
C ALA A 130 -6.62 4.96 -5.52
N GLN A 131 -6.41 5.95 -6.40
CA GLN A 131 -6.99 7.29 -6.25
C GLN A 131 -6.76 7.89 -4.85
N ASP A 132 -5.52 7.78 -4.34
CA ASP A 132 -5.14 8.29 -3.02
C ASP A 132 -5.93 7.71 -1.83
N LYS A 133 -6.56 6.53 -2.00
CA LYS A 133 -7.35 5.83 -1.00
C LYS A 133 -7.04 4.33 -0.95
N ILE A 134 -7.41 3.68 0.16
CA ILE A 134 -7.36 2.23 0.29
C ILE A 134 -8.41 1.62 -0.63
N ALA A 135 -8.01 0.95 -1.70
CA ALA A 135 -8.93 0.34 -2.64
C ALA A 135 -9.10 -1.17 -2.40
N SER A 136 -8.16 -1.80 -1.70
CA SER A 136 -8.29 -3.19 -1.24
C SER A 136 -7.46 -3.39 0.03
N PHE A 137 -7.95 -4.21 0.95
CA PHE A 137 -7.18 -4.65 2.11
C PHE A 137 -7.53 -6.10 2.46
N THR A 138 -6.53 -6.90 2.81
CA THR A 138 -6.76 -8.31 3.15
C THR A 138 -5.83 -8.78 4.26
N LEU A 139 -6.41 -9.48 5.24
CA LEU A 139 -5.64 -10.18 6.26
C LEU A 139 -4.94 -11.38 5.63
N VAL A 140 -3.65 -11.50 5.88
CA VAL A 140 -2.84 -12.56 5.28
C VAL A 140 -2.77 -13.71 6.27
N SER A 141 -3.56 -14.76 6.04
CA SER A 141 -3.53 -15.97 6.85
C SER A 141 -2.36 -16.87 6.45
N LYS A 142 -1.96 -17.79 7.35
CA LYS A 142 -0.86 -18.73 7.06
C LYS A 142 -1.29 -19.74 6.00
N GLY A 143 -0.69 -19.65 4.82
CA GLY A 143 -0.83 -20.65 3.76
C GLY A 143 -1.79 -20.25 2.65
N ASP A 144 -2.39 -19.06 2.73
CA ASP A 144 -3.28 -18.53 1.69
C ASP A 144 -2.65 -17.32 0.98
N LYS A 145 -3.03 -17.11 -0.27
CA LYS A 145 -2.51 -15.99 -1.07
C LYS A 145 -3.19 -14.69 -0.63
N ALA A 146 -2.46 -13.57 -0.70
CA ALA A 146 -3.11 -12.26 -0.60
C ALA A 146 -3.96 -12.05 -1.86
N HIS A 147 -5.27 -11.95 -1.72
CA HIS A 147 -6.21 -11.64 -2.80
C HIS A 147 -6.64 -10.19 -2.70
N PHE A 148 -6.50 -9.44 -3.78
CA PHE A 148 -6.87 -8.03 -3.84
C PHE A 148 -8.18 -7.88 -4.61
N VAL A 149 -9.28 -7.65 -3.90
CA VAL A 149 -10.57 -7.28 -4.48
C VAL A 149 -10.76 -5.77 -4.30
N THR A 150 -11.10 -5.05 -5.38
CA THR A 150 -11.45 -3.63 -5.27
C THR A 150 -12.90 -3.52 -4.79
N TYR A 151 -13.18 -2.59 -3.89
CA TYR A 151 -14.51 -2.32 -3.33
C TYR A 151 -15.21 -1.11 -4.01
#